data_AF-A0A2K3LJU0-F1
#
_entry.id   AF-A0A2K3LJU0-F1
#
_cell.length_a   1.000
_cell.length_b   1.000
_cell.length_c   1.000
_cell.angle_alpha   90.00
_cell.angle_beta   90.00
_cell.angle_gamma   90.00
#
_symmetry.space_group_name_H-M   'P 1'
#
loop_
_entity.id
_entity.type
_entity.pdbx_description
1 polymer ?
#
loop_
_entity_poly.entity_id
_entity_poly.type
_entity_poly.pdbx_seq_one_letter_code
_entity_poly.pdbx_strand_id
1 'polypeptide(L)' 'ISAICQEAGMHAVRKNRYVILPKDFEKGYRTNVKKPDTDFEFYK' A
#
# COMPACT_ATOMS: atom_id res chain seq x y z
N ILE A 1 4.31 6.35 6.43
CA ILE A 1 2.95 5.98 6.92
C ILE A 1 1.88 6.92 6.40
N SER A 2 2.03 8.25 6.52
CA SER A 2 1.06 9.22 5.96
C SER A 2 0.78 9.01 4.46
N ALA A 3 1.81 8.77 3.65
CA ALA A 3 1.68 8.49 2.21
C ALA A 3 0.74 7.31 1.91
N ILE A 4 0.81 6.25 2.73
CA ILE A 4 -0.02 5.04 2.59
C ILE A 4 -1.48 5.35 2.89
N CYS A 5 -1.75 6.12 3.96
CA CYS A 5 -3.11 6.51 4.33
C CYS A 5 -3.74 7.44 3.29
N GLN A 6 -2.96 8.37 2.75
CA GLN A 6 -3.40 9.25 1.66
C GLN A 6 -3.75 8.46 0.40
N GLU A 7 -2.92 7.49 0.03
CA GLU A 7 -3.17 6.64 -1.14
C GLU A 7 -4.38 5.70 -0.93
N ALA A 8 -4.50 5.08 0.23
CA ALA A 8 -5.64 4.22 0.58
C ALA A 8 -6.97 5.01 0.55
N GLY A 9 -6.97 6.24 1.06
CA GLY A 9 -8.11 7.15 0.95
C GLY A 9 -8.47 7.46 -0.50
N MET A 10 -7.47 7.76 -1.33
CA MET A 10 -7.68 8.02 -2.76
C MET A 10 -8.25 6.81 -3.51
N HIS A 11 -7.88 5.59 -3.13
CA HIS A 11 -8.44 4.36 -3.68
C HIS A 11 -9.90 4.10 -3.27
N ALA A 12 -10.31 4.50 -2.06
CA ALA A 12 -11.70 4.45 -1.64
C ALA A 12 -12.57 5.41 -2.45
N VAL A 13 -12.11 6.66 -2.59
CA VAL A 13 -12.77 7.73 -3.37
C VAL A 13 -12.95 7.33 -4.83
N ARG A 14 -11.91 6.77 -5.48
CA ARG A 14 -11.99 6.28 -6.88
C ARG A 14 -13.06 5.22 -7.13
N LYS A 15 -13.49 4.50 -6.09
CA LYS A 15 -14.53 3.49 -6.17
C LYS A 15 -15.86 3.98 -5.60
N ASN A 16 -16.02 5.30 -5.43
CA ASN A 16 -17.20 5.94 -4.84
C ASN A 16 -17.55 5.37 -3.45
N ARG A 17 -16.54 4.98 -2.66
CA ARG A 17 -16.70 4.49 -1.29
C ARG A 17 -16.22 5.54 -0.30
N TYR A 18 -17.02 5.75 0.74
CA TYR A 18 -16.69 6.67 1.85
C TYR A 18 -16.07 5.96 3.07
N VAL A 19 -15.89 4.64 2.99
CA VAL A 19 -15.23 3.82 4.01
C VAL A 19 -14.03 3.14 3.36
N ILE A 20 -12.87 3.22 4.03
CA ILE A 20 -11.64 2.56 3.58
C ILE A 20 -11.72 1.08 3.95
N LEU A 21 -11.44 0.19 2.99
CA LEU A 21 -11.37 -1.24 3.26
C LEU A 21 -9.91 -1.67 3.46
N PRO A 22 -9.65 -2.79 4.16
CA PRO A 22 -8.30 -3.34 4.31
C PRO A 22 -7.55 -3.52 2.97
N LYS A 23 -8.29 -3.88 1.91
CA LYS A 23 -7.76 -4.03 0.53
C LYS A 23 -7.14 -2.76 -0.06
N ASP A 24 -7.55 -1.59 0.42
CA ASP A 24 -7.02 -0.30 -0.06
C ASP A 24 -5.67 0.03 0.60
N PHE A 25 -5.48 -0.41 1.84
CA PHE A 25 -4.19 -0.34 2.52
C PHE A 25 -3.16 -1.31 1.96
N GLU A 26 -3.56 -2.53 1.57
CA GLU A 26 -2.64 -3.47 0.90
C GLU A 26 -2.07 -2.89 -0.40
N LYS A 27 -2.93 -2.20 -1.18
CA LYS A 27 -2.50 -1.51 -2.40
C LYS A 27 -1.57 -0.34 -2.08
N GLY A 28 -1.98 0.55 -1.19
CA GLY A 28 -1.15 1.70 -0.79
C GLY A 28 0.18 1.29 -0.16
N TYR A 29 0.21 0.16 0.56
CA TYR A 29 1.43 -0.38 1.14
C TYR A 29 2.37 -0.89 0.05
N ARG A 30 1.87 -1.68 -0.91
CA ARG A 30 2.68 -2.19 -2.03
C ARG A 30 3.22 -1.09 -2.94
N THR A 31 2.48 0.01 -3.13
CA THR A 31 2.91 1.13 -3.96
C THR A 31 3.99 1.98 -3.27
N ASN A 32 3.84 2.26 -1.97
CA ASN A 32 4.75 3.16 -1.25
C ASN A 32 5.96 2.45 -0.61
N VAL A 33 5.80 1.19 -0.22
CA VAL A 33 6.86 0.41 0.42
C VAL A 33 7.53 -0.43 -0.64
N LYS A 34 8.71 0.00 -1.09
CA LYS A 34 9.58 -0.83 -1.92
C LYS A 34 10.03 -2.04 -1.11
N LYS A 35 10.05 -3.22 -1.73
CA LYS A 35 10.75 -4.36 -1.15
C LYS A 35 12.23 -3.96 -1.04
N PRO A 36 12.86 -4.03 0.15
CA PRO A 36 14.28 -3.77 0.24
C PRO A 36 15.00 -4.90 -0.52
N ASP A 37 15.75 -4.54 -1.57
CA ASP A 37 16.62 -5.45 -2.33
C ASP A 37 17.89 -5.84 -1.55
N THR A 38 17.83 -5.80 -0.21
CA THR A 38 18.95 -6.14 0.67
C THR A 38 18.79 -7.60 1.06
N ASP A 39 19.46 -8.44 0.29
CA ASP A 39 19.67 -9.88 0.49
C ASP A 39 18.42 -10.75 0.38
N PHE A 40 18.25 -11.27 -0.83
CA PHE A 40 17.38 -12.40 -1.10
C PHE A 40 17.91 -13.66 -0.39
N GLU A 41 17.02 -14.40 0.25
CA GLU A 41 17.24 -15.66 0.98
C GLU A 41 18.00 -16.75 0.20
N PHE A 42 18.17 -16.54 -1.10
CA PHE A 42 18.89 -17.38 -2.02
C PHE A 42 20.42 -17.28 -1.89
N TYR A 43 20.96 -16.17 -1.37
CA TYR A 43 22.42 -15.96 -1.26
C TYR A 43 23.01 -16.44 0.07
N LYS A 44 22.36 -17.42 0.72
CA LYS A 44 22.83 -18.08 1.94
C LYS A 44 23.09 -19.56 1.70
#